data_AF-A0A673A166-F1
#
_entry.id   AF-A0A673A166-F1
#
_cell.length_a   1.000
_cell.length_b   1.000
_cell.length_c   1.000
_cell.angle_alpha   90.00
_cell.angle_beta   90.00
_cell.angle_gamma   90.00
#
_symmetry.space_group_name_H-M   'P 1'
#
loop_
_entity.id
_entity.type
_entity.pdbx_description
1 polymer ?
#
loop_
_entity_poly.entity_id
_entity_poly.type
_entity_poly.pdbx_seq_one_letter_code
_entity_poly.pdbx_strand_id
1 'polypeptide(L)' 'MPSSCCAVGCQNRKNTQKDLNFYRIPAGKHPSKKSRRKLWLEALRRENWSEEELQNAGLCSAHFRSVTQTVQTAESP' A
#
# COMPACT_ATOMS: atom_id res chain seq x y z
N MET A 1 -2.41 10.44 11.22
CA MET A 1 -2.31 9.13 10.54
C MET A 1 -3.18 9.20 9.31
N PRO A 2 -2.75 8.67 8.15
CA PRO A 2 -3.47 8.83 6.88
C PRO A 2 -4.94 8.43 7.02
N SER A 3 -5.85 9.31 6.62
CA SER A 3 -7.29 9.05 6.68
C SER A 3 -7.78 8.24 5.48
N SER A 4 -7.07 8.29 4.36
CA SER A 4 -7.41 7.68 3.07
C SER A 4 -6.27 6.86 2.48
N CYS A 5 -6.63 5.87 1.66
CA CYS A 5 -5.68 5.09 0.90
C CYS A 5 -5.05 5.97 -0.19
N CYS A 6 -3.75 5.85 -0.38
CA CYS A 6 -3.01 6.65 -1.34
C CYS A 6 -2.87 5.99 -2.74
N ALA A 7 -3.25 4.72 -2.87
CA ALA A 7 -3.30 4.04 -4.15
C ALA A 7 -4.26 4.76 -5.12
N VAL A 8 -3.84 4.89 -6.37
CA VAL A 8 -4.64 5.51 -7.43
C VAL A 8 -5.94 4.72 -7.60
N GLY A 9 -7.08 5.40 -7.53
CA GLY A 9 -8.41 4.79 -7.64
C GLY A 9 -8.94 4.10 -6.39
N CYS A 10 -8.17 4.04 -5.28
CA CYS A 10 -8.67 3.46 -4.04
C CYS A 10 -9.40 4.50 -3.19
N GLN A 11 -10.66 4.22 -2.84
CA GLN A 11 -11.48 5.08 -1.99
C GLN A 11 -11.54 4.63 -0.52
N ASN A 12 -10.77 3.61 -0.14
CA ASN A 12 -10.76 3.10 1.23
C ASN A 12 -10.27 4.16 2.21
N ARG A 13 -11.02 4.33 3.30
CA ARG A 13 -10.68 5.26 4.39
C ARG A 13 -10.62 4.51 5.71
N LYS A 14 -9.68 4.90 6.57
CA LYS A 14 -9.48 4.27 7.88
C LYS A 14 -10.72 4.35 8.78
N ASN A 15 -11.50 5.44 8.65
CA ASN A 15 -12.70 5.63 9.46
C ASN A 15 -13.88 4.76 9.01
N THR A 16 -13.98 4.47 7.71
CA THR A 16 -15.12 3.73 7.13
C THR A 16 -14.85 2.23 7.01
N GLN A 17 -13.59 1.83 6.84
CA GLN A 17 -13.17 0.44 6.65
C GLN A 17 -12.33 0.00 7.84
N LYS A 18 -12.99 -0.43 8.92
CA LYS A 18 -12.33 -0.83 10.18
C LYS A 18 -11.55 -2.14 10.06
N ASP A 19 -11.95 -3.00 9.12
CA ASP A 19 -11.33 -4.30 8.87
C ASP A 19 -10.05 -4.23 8.03
N LEU A 20 -9.71 -3.04 7.51
CA LEU A 20 -8.50 -2.84 6.70
C LEU A 20 -7.38 -2.20 7.53
N ASN A 21 -6.20 -2.81 7.48
CA ASN A 21 -4.99 -2.23 8.05
C ASN A 21 -4.42 -1.18 7.09
N PHE A 22 -3.99 -0.05 7.63
CA PHE A 22 -3.33 1.00 6.85
C PHE A 22 -1.83 1.02 7.18
N TYR A 23 -1.00 0.77 6.17
CA TYR A 23 0.44 0.76 6.26
C TYR A 23 1.03 2.08 5.77
N ARG A 24 2.01 2.64 6.49
CA ARG A 24 2.72 3.84 6.03
C ARG A 24 3.78 3.48 4.99
N ILE A 25 3.96 4.37 4.02
CA ILE A 25 5.08 4.25 3.07
C ILE A 25 6.39 4.40 3.86
N PRO A 26 7.42 3.58 3.57
CA PRO A 26 8.72 3.70 4.22
C PRO A 26 9.30 5.11 4.06
N ALA A 27 9.60 5.75 5.20
CA ALA A 27 10.13 7.10 5.30
C ALA A 27 11.54 7.11 5.93
N GLY A 28 12.31 8.17 5.68
CA GLY A 28 13.65 8.36 6.24
C GLY A 28 14.84 8.01 5.33
N LYS A 29 16.05 8.32 5.83
CA LYS A 29 17.31 8.37 5.05
C LYS A 29 18.04 7.04 4.90
N HIS A 30 17.65 6.00 5.65
CA HIS A 30 18.36 4.72 5.61
C HIS A 30 18.25 4.07 4.22
N PRO A 31 19.35 3.55 3.64
CA PRO A 31 19.38 3.06 2.26
C PRO A 31 18.34 1.97 1.99
N SER A 32 18.13 1.03 2.91
CA SER A 32 17.10 -0.01 2.75
C SER A 32 15.67 0.56 2.69
N LYS A 33 15.39 1.63 3.44
CA LYS A 33 14.09 2.32 3.43
C LYS A 33 13.91 3.09 2.12
N LYS A 34 14.98 3.73 1.61
CA LYS A 34 14.97 4.45 0.33
C LYS A 34 14.66 3.53 -0.84
N SER A 35 15.33 2.37 -0.92
CA SER A 35 15.05 1.37 -1.96
C SER A 35 13.63 0.83 -1.86
N ARG A 36 13.17 0.48 -0.66
CA ARG A 36 11.80 0.00 -0.46
C ARG A 36 10.74 1.06 -0.80
N ARG A 37 11.00 2.32 -0.44
CA ARG A 37 10.15 3.47 -0.82
C ARG A 37 10.03 3.61 -2.33
N LYS A 38 11.15 3.47 -3.06
CA LYS A 38 11.14 3.54 -4.52
C LYS A 38 10.19 2.51 -5.13
N LEU A 39 10.27 1.25 -4.68
CA LEU A 39 9.38 0.18 -5.14
C LEU A 39 7.90 0.46 -4.85
N TRP A 40 7.61 1.02 -3.68
CA TRP A 40 6.24 1.40 -3.32
C TRP A 40 5.70 2.52 -4.21
N LEU A 41 6.48 3.57 -4.42
CA LEU A 41 6.10 4.71 -5.26
C LEU A 41 5.87 4.27 -6.71
N GLU A 42 6.74 3.42 -7.25
CA GLU A 42 6.60 2.82 -8.58
C GLU A 42 5.31 1.99 -8.71
N ALA A 43 5.04 1.11 -7.73
CA ALA A 43 3.81 0.31 -7.70
C ALA A 43 2.54 1.17 -7.59
N LEU A 44 2.62 2.31 -6.89
CA LEU A 44 1.51 3.25 -6.75
C LEU A 44 1.37 4.21 -7.93
N ARG A 45 2.30 4.17 -8.89
CA ARG A 45 2.42 5.14 -10.00
C ARG A 45 2.45 6.58 -9.49
N ARG A 46 3.20 6.81 -8.41
CA ARG A 46 3.42 8.12 -7.80
C ARG A 46 4.90 8.46 -7.90
N GLU A 47 5.22 9.66 -8.35
CA GLU A 47 6.59 10.13 -8.48
C GLU A 47 6.79 11.39 -7.63
N ASN A 48 8.04 11.63 -7.21
CA ASN A 48 8.48 12.88 -6.58
C ASN A 48 7.72 13.35 -5.31
N TRP A 49 7.20 12.42 -4.50
CA TRP A 49 6.59 12.78 -3.23
C TRP A 49 7.58 13.35 -2.21
N SER A 50 7.15 14.44 -1.57
CA SER A 50 7.77 15.08 -0.43
C SER A 50 7.71 14.20 0.82
N GLU A 51 8.55 14.49 1.81
CA GLU A 51 8.52 13.74 3.08
C GLU A 51 7.17 13.91 3.80
N GLU A 52 6.53 15.07 3.69
CA GLU A 52 5.19 15.32 4.23
C GLU A 52 4.12 14.45 3.56
N GLU A 53 4.15 14.33 2.23
CA GLU A 53 3.24 13.47 1.47
C GLU A 53 3.41 12.01 1.90
N LEU A 54 4.65 11.55 2.09
CA LEU A 54 4.95 10.21 2.58
C LEU A 54 4.45 9.98 4.02
N GLN A 55 4.55 10.98 4.90
CA GLN A 55 4.04 10.88 6.27
C GLN A 55 2.51 10.80 6.33
N ASN A 56 1.84 11.49 5.40
CA ASN A 56 0.39 11.53 5.28
C ASN A 56 -0.18 10.44 4.37
N ALA A 57 0.68 9.63 3.73
CA ALA A 57 0.26 8.53 2.87
C ALA A 57 0.13 7.20 3.61
N GLY A 58 -1.00 6.53 3.39
CA GLY A 58 -1.29 5.19 3.87
C GLY A 58 -1.75 4.31 2.73
N LEU A 59 -1.28 3.07 2.69
CA LEU A 59 -1.75 2.04 1.77
C LEU A 59 -2.59 1.04 2.56
N CYS A 60 -3.83 0.80 2.13
CA CYS A 60 -4.69 -0.19 2.79
C CYS A 60 -4.24 -1.63 2.48
N SER A 61 -4.54 -2.55 3.39
CA SER A 61 -4.17 -3.97 3.31
C SER A 61 -4.69 -4.68 2.07
N ALA A 62 -5.77 -4.19 1.45
CA ALA A 62 -6.34 -4.74 0.23
C ALA A 62 -5.38 -4.72 -0.98
N HIS A 63 -4.34 -3.89 -0.95
CA HIS A 63 -3.33 -3.84 -2.02
C HIS A 63 -2.17 -4.82 -1.80
N PHE A 64 -2.13 -5.51 -0.68
CA PHE A 64 -1.17 -6.55 -0.42
C PHE A 64 -1.79 -7.88 -0.81
N ARG A 65 -1.05 -8.70 -1.56
CA ARG A 65 -1.47 -10.08 -1.82
C ARG A 65 -1.53 -10.81 -0.48
N SER A 66 -2.73 -11.18 -0.05
CA SER A 66 -2.86 -12.17 1.02
C SER A 66 -2.25 -13.47 0.50
N VAL A 67 -1.40 -14.11 1.31
CA VAL A 67 -0.76 -15.40 0.94
C VAL A 67 -1.76 -16.56 1.01
N THR A 68 -3.06 -16.28 0.99
CA THR A 68 -4.12 -17.27 0.87
C THR A 68 -4.43 -17.47 -0.61
N GLN A 69 -3.50 -18.06 -1.36
CA GLN A 69 -3.90 -18.78 -2.56
C GLN A 69 -4.66 -20.01 -2.09
N THR A 70 -5.98 -19.93 -2.03
CA THR A 70 -6.80 -21.13 -2.14
C THR A 70 -6.50 -21.72 -3.52
N VAL A 71 -5.81 -22.86 -3.50
CA VAL A 71 -5.78 -23.89 -4.56
C VAL A 71 -6.92 -23.71 -5.56
N GLN A 72 -6.59 -23.24 -6.76
CA GLN A 72 -7.46 -23.48 -7.92
C GLN A 72 -7.14 -24.90 -8.39
N THR A 73 -7.86 -25.88 -7.85
CA THR A 73 -7.99 -27.20 -8.48
C THR A 73 -8.75 -26.98 -9.78
N ALA A 74 -8.03 -26.87 -10.89
CA ALA A 74 -8.63 -27.02 -12.21
C ALA A 74 -8.79 -28.53 -12.45
N GLU A 75 -9.88 -29.11 -11.96
CA GLU A 75 -10.46 -30.27 -12.64
C GLU A 75 -11.11 -29.75 -13.93
N SER A 76 -10.70 -30.31 -15.07
CA SER A 76 -11.47 -30.26 -16.30
C SER A 76 -11.54 -31.67 -16.89
N PRO A 77 -12.68 -32.00 -17.53
CA PRO A 77 -13.09 -33.37 -17.89
C PRO A 77 -12.26 -34.00 -19.01
#